data_AF-A0A356DZF6-F1
#
_entry.id   AF-A0A356DZF6-F1
#
_cell.length_a   1.000
_cell.length_b   1.000
_cell.length_c   1.000
_cell.angle_alpha   90.00
_cell.angle_beta   90.00
_cell.angle_gamma   90.00
#
_symmetry.space_group_name_H-M   'P 1'
#
loop_
_entity.id
_entity.type
_entity.pdbx_description
1 polymer ?
#
loop_
_entity_poly.entity_id
_entity_poly.type
_entity_poly.pdbx_seq_one_letter_code
_entity_poly.pdbx_strand_id
1 'polypeptide(L)' 'EMESAALFVVAARLGARCGSAFSVVGNQEREILGMDNPKLHDTEDAIRVTVQALRNLIVSDRRQAGF' A
#
# COMPACT_ATOMS: atom_id res chain seq x y z
N GLU A 1 -1.42 -3.07 7.48
CA GLU A 1 -2.41 -4.15 7.72
C GLU A 1 -3.01 -3.95 9.09
N MET A 2 -2.36 -4.35 10.18
CA MET A 2 -2.83 -4.14 11.55
C MET A 2 -2.92 -2.65 11.93
N GLU A 3 -2.26 -1.76 11.20
CA GLU A 3 -2.22 -0.30 11.43
C GLU A 3 -3.16 0.49 10.52
N SER A 4 -3.57 -0.06 9.37
CA SER A 4 -4.17 0.72 8.28
C SER A 4 -5.51 1.33 8.66
N ALA A 5 -6.33 0.61 9.44
CA ALA A 5 -7.59 1.14 9.94
C ALA A 5 -7.37 2.41 10.79
N ALA A 6 -6.38 2.40 11.69
CA ALA A 6 -6.05 3.55 12.51
C ALA A 6 -5.54 4.72 11.65
N LEU A 7 -4.62 4.46 10.71
CA LEU A 7 -4.07 5.49 9.82
C LEU A 7 -5.17 6.14 8.96
N PHE A 8 -6.09 5.35 8.40
CA PHE A 8 -7.15 5.86 7.54
C PHE A 8 -8.16 6.69 8.32
N VAL A 9 -8.55 6.26 9.52
CA VAL A 9 -9.47 7.01 10.38
C VAL A 9 -8.83 8.34 10.81
N VAL A 10 -7.57 8.33 11.23
CA VAL A 10 -6.86 9.56 11.63
C VAL A 10 -6.67 10.50 10.43
N ALA A 11 -6.28 9.99 9.26
CA ALA A 11 -6.12 10.80 8.05
C ALA A 11 -7.44 11.46 7.64
N ALA A 12 -8.54 10.71 7.64
CA ALA A 12 -9.87 11.24 7.34
C ALA A 12 -10.28 12.35 8.33
N ARG A 13 -9.97 12.18 9.63
CA ARG A 13 -10.23 13.22 10.64
C ARG A 13 -9.39 14.47 10.43
N LEU A 14 -8.13 14.33 10.00
CA LEU A 14 -7.20 15.44 9.79
C LEU A 14 -7.33 16.11 8.40
N GLY A 15 -8.17 15.58 7.51
CA GLY A 15 -8.28 16.07 6.14
C GLY A 15 -7.07 15.71 5.27
N ALA A 16 -6.30 14.68 5.64
CA ALA A 16 -5.15 14.19 4.88
C ALA A 16 -5.55 13.03 3.95
N ARG A 17 -4.87 12.92 2.79
CA ARG A 17 -4.96 11.73 1.93
C ARG A 17 -4.05 10.63 2.49
N CYS A 18 -4.55 9.40 2.58
CA CYS A 18 -3.78 8.24 3.04
C CYS A 18 -4.11 7.01 2.19
N GLY A 19 -3.12 6.14 1.99
CA GLY A 19 -3.24 4.87 1.28
C GLY A 19 -2.13 3.92 1.72
N SER A 20 -2.25 2.64 1.37
CA SER A 20 -1.30 1.59 1.74
C SER A 20 -1.14 0.55 0.64
N ALA A 21 0.07 0.02 0.50
CA ALA A 21 0.39 -1.14 -0.33
C ALA A 21 1.10 -2.19 0.54
N PHE A 22 0.94 -3.48 0.21
CA PHE A 22 1.46 -4.58 1.03
C PHE A 22 2.17 -5.61 0.16
N SER A 23 3.26 -6.19 0.68
CA SER A 23 3.82 -7.43 0.17
C SER A 23 3.12 -8.61 0.85
N VAL A 24 2.57 -9.54 0.06
CA VAL A 24 1.90 -10.72 0.60
C VAL A 24 2.97 -11.77 0.92
N VAL A 25 3.24 -11.95 2.21
CA VAL A 25 4.24 -12.93 2.67
C VAL A 25 3.77 -14.37 2.51
N GLY A 26 2.46 -14.60 2.50
CA GLY A 26 1.85 -15.90 2.28
C GLY A 26 0.34 -15.84 2.50
N ASN A 27 -0.35 -16.94 2.21
CA ASN A 27 -1.80 -17.03 2.32
C ASN A 27 -2.20 -18.32 3.06
N GLN A 28 -2.69 -18.18 4.29
CA GLN A 28 -3.08 -19.32 5.12
C GLN A 28 -4.24 -20.12 4.53
N GLU A 29 -5.21 -19.46 3.90
CA GLU A 29 -6.36 -20.15 3.28
C GLU A 29 -5.93 -21.04 2.11
N ARG A 30 -4.95 -20.60 1.30
CA ARG A 30 -4.34 -21.46 0.26
C ARG A 30 -3.68 -22.70 0.84
N GLU A 31 -3.04 -22.56 1.99
CA GLU A 31 -2.39 -23.67 2.70
C GLU A 31 -3.42 -24.69 3.20
N ILE A 32 -4.54 -24.23 3.77
CA ILE A 32 -5.67 -25.07 4.19
C ILE A 32 -6.25 -25.85 3.02
N LEU A 33 -6.31 -25.24 1.83
CA LEU A 33 -6.82 -25.86 0.61
C LEU A 33 -5.79 -26.76 -0.10
N GLY A 34 -4.58 -26.94 0.45
CA GLY A 34 -3.51 -27.72 -0.17
C GLY A 34 -2.99 -27.12 -1.49
N MET A 35 -3.20 -25.82 -1.70
CA MET A 35 -2.71 -25.09 -2.87
C MET A 35 -1.28 -24.61 -2.65
N ASP A 36 -0.56 -24.34 -3.75
CA ASP A 36 0.78 -23.76 -3.68
C ASP A 36 0.77 -22.41 -2.92
N ASN A 37 1.68 -22.24 -1.97
CA ASN A 37 1.72 -21.09 -1.07
C ASN A 37 3.16 -20.61 -0.87
N PRO A 38 3.80 -20.05 -1.91
CA PRO A 38 5.17 -19.57 -1.82
C PRO A 38 5.23 -18.48 -0.74
N LYS A 39 6.22 -18.61 0.17
CA LYS A 39 6.48 -17.60 1.18
C LYS A 39 7.46 -16.58 0.62
N LEU A 40 7.04 -15.32 0.54
CA LEU A 40 7.83 -14.23 -0.03
C LEU A 40 8.24 -13.25 1.08
N HIS A 41 9.51 -12.89 1.12
CA HIS A 41 10.04 -11.96 2.13
C HIS A 41 10.61 -10.68 1.51
N ASP A 42 10.84 -10.68 0.20
CA ASP A 42 11.24 -9.47 -0.51
C ASP A 42 10.05 -8.51 -0.60
N THR A 43 10.29 -7.26 -0.23
CA THR A 43 9.28 -6.19 -0.23
C THR A 43 9.51 -5.20 -1.37
N GLU A 44 10.52 -5.41 -2.19
CA GLU A 44 10.96 -4.53 -3.26
C GLU A 44 9.82 -4.15 -4.22
N ASP A 45 8.92 -5.07 -4.59
CA ASP A 45 7.76 -4.75 -5.43
C ASP A 45 6.79 -3.76 -4.77
N ALA A 46 6.46 -3.97 -3.50
CA ALA A 46 5.60 -3.06 -2.75
C ALA A 46 6.26 -1.68 -2.60
N ILE A 47 7.58 -1.64 -2.39
CA ILE A 47 8.36 -0.40 -2.34
C ILE A 47 8.29 0.33 -3.69
N ARG A 48 8.59 -0.35 -4.80
CA ARG A 48 8.55 0.25 -6.15
C ARG A 48 7.18 0.83 -6.48
N VAL A 49 6.12 0.07 -6.22
CA VAL A 49 4.74 0.53 -6.43
C VAL A 49 4.46 1.79 -5.60
N THR A 50 4.83 1.78 -4.32
CA THR A 50 4.58 2.91 -3.42
C THR A 50 5.35 4.16 -3.83
N VAL A 51 6.64 4.02 -4.17
CA VAL A 51 7.47 5.14 -4.64
C VAL A 51 6.91 5.70 -5.94
N GLN A 52 6.48 4.85 -6.88
CA GLN A 52 5.89 5.31 -8.12
C GLN A 52 4.54 6.02 -7.90
N ALA A 53 3.71 5.54 -6.98
CA ALA A 53 2.47 6.21 -6.60
C ALA A 53 2.74 7.62 -6.03
N LEU A 54 3.76 7.77 -5.17
CA LEU A 54 4.17 9.08 -4.67
C LEU A 54 4.64 10.02 -5.78
N ARG A 55 5.45 9.54 -6.74
CA ARG A 55 5.84 10.35 -7.91
C ARG A 55 4.61 10.83 -8.69
N ASN A 56 3.64 9.96 -8.91
CA ASN A 56 2.40 10.31 -9.61
C ASN A 56 1.59 11.37 -8.82
N LEU A 57 1.49 11.24 -7.50
CA LEU A 57 0.81 12.22 -6.63
C LEU A 57 1.51 13.57 -6.67
N ILE A 58 2.84 13.61 -6.58
CA ILE A 58 3.62 14.86 -6.68
C ILE A 58 3.34 15.58 -8.00
N VAL A 59 3.31 14.85 -9.11
CA VAL A 59 2.99 15.44 -10.43
C VAL A 59 1.54 15.95 -10.48
N SER A 60 0.60 15.18 -9.94
CA SER A 60 -0.81 15.59 -9.86
C SER A 60 -1.00 16.86 -9.03
N ASP A 61 -0.33 16.95 -7.88
CA ASP A 61 -0.45 18.09 -6.97
C ASP A 61 0.18 19.35 -7.59
N ARG A 62 1.32 19.24 -8.28
CA ARG A 62 1.92 20.36 -9.02
C ARG A 62 0.96 20.89 -10.10
N ARG A 63 0.37 20.00 -10.89
CA ARG A 63 -0.62 20.36 -11.92
C ARG A 63 -1.84 21.06 -11.32
N GLN A 64 -2.35 20.58 -10.19
CA GLN A 64 -3.48 21.20 -9.49
C GLN A 64 -3.14 22.58 -8.93
N ALA A 65 -1.89 22.78 -8.48
CA ALA A 65 -1.41 24.06 -7.97
C ALA A 65 -1.03 25.07 -9.08
N GLY A 66 -1.14 24.69 -10.36
CA GLY A 66 -0.84 25.57 -11.50
C GLY A 66 0.65 25.73 -11.80
N PHE A 67 1.48 24.80 -11.34
CA PHE A 67 2.92 24.71 -11.68
C PHE A 67 3.18 23.73 -12.83
#